data_AF-A0A5D2MP01-F1
#
_entry.id   AF-A0A5D2MP01-F1
#
_cell.length_a   1.000
_cell.length_b   1.000
_cell.length_c   1.000
_cell.angle_alpha   90.00
_cell.angle_beta   90.00
_cell.angle_gamma   90.00
#
_symmetry.space_group_name_H-M   'P 1'
#
loop_
_entity.id
_entity.type
_entity.pdbx_description
1 polymer ?
#
loop_
_entity_poly.entity_id
_entity_poly.type
_entity_poly.pdbx_seq_one_letter_code
_entity_poly.pdbx_strand_id
1 'polypeptide(L)' 'MSRRWEKSIEDWYSKSRTANLEYLDLETSSSSRVTNSQIAHNLAVVYDRTNLLSRVLIKDFKLISESLASLDKTAGGN' A
#
# COMPACT_ATOMS: atom_id res chain seq x y z
N MET A 1 -13.24 7.06 10.65
CA MET A 1 -12.12 6.49 9.86
C MET A 1 -11.01 7.54 9.67
N SER A 2 -10.52 8.11 10.77
CA SER A 2 -10.52 9.59 10.87
C SER A 2 -9.49 10.21 11.84
N ARG A 3 -8.25 9.74 11.86
CA ARG A 3 -7.08 10.41 12.51
C ARG A 3 -5.93 9.43 12.62
N ARG A 4 -6.24 8.17 12.95
CA ARG A 4 -5.23 7.10 13.05
C ARG A 4 -4.61 6.79 11.70
N TRP A 5 -5.40 6.86 10.62
CA TRP A 5 -4.90 6.69 9.25
C TRP A 5 -4.03 7.88 8.81
N GLU A 6 -4.51 9.11 8.96
CA GLU A 6 -3.72 10.33 8.67
C GLU A 6 -2.41 10.37 9.47
N LYS A 7 -2.46 10.05 10.77
CA LYS A 7 -1.28 9.97 11.63
C LYS A 7 -0.32 8.86 11.19
N SER A 8 -0.83 7.73 10.71
CA SER A 8 0.01 6.66 10.17
C SER A 8 0.68 7.05 8.85
N ILE A 9 0.03 7.88 8.02
CA ILE A 9 0.61 8.44 6.79
C ILE A 9 1.69 9.46 7.16
N GLU A 10 1.39 10.36 8.10
CA GLU A 10 2.33 11.37 8.62
C GLU A 10 3.56 10.71 9.26
N ASP A 11 3.37 9.70 10.10
CA ASP A 11 4.44 8.92 10.70
C ASP A 11 5.29 8.20 9.64
N TRP A 12 4.68 7.74 8.55
CA TRP A 12 5.40 7.12 7.44
C TRP A 12 6.28 8.14 6.70
N TYR A 13 5.76 9.33 6.37
CA TYR A 13 6.56 10.37 5.72
C TYR A 13 7.68 10.94 6.61
N SER A 14 7.43 11.05 7.93
CA SER A 14 8.37 11.68 8.86
C SER A 14 9.44 10.74 9.41
N LYS A 15 9.15 9.44 9.56
CA LYS A 15 10.05 8.49 10.24
C LYS A 15 10.54 7.36 9.35
N SER A 16 9.93 7.13 8.19
CA SER A 16 10.35 6.04 7.32
C SER A 16 11.54 6.46 6.46
N ARG A 17 12.61 5.65 6.47
CA ARG A 17 13.77 5.80 5.58
C ARG A 17 13.41 5.71 4.08
N THR A 18 12.22 5.20 3.75
CA THR A 18 11.65 5.17 2.38
C THR A 18 10.93 6.45 1.97
N ALA A 19 10.76 7.42 2.87
CA ALA A 19 10.20 8.74 2.56
C ALA A 19 11.27 9.77 2.14
N ASN A 20 12.56 9.40 2.18
CA ASN A 20 13.61 10.24 1.64
C ASN A 20 13.49 10.30 0.11
N LEU A 21 12.83 11.36 -0.37
CA LEU A 21 12.54 11.65 -1.78
C LEU A 21 13.71 12.35 -2.49
N GLU A 22 14.92 12.33 -1.94
CA GLU A 22 16.14 12.82 -2.62
C GLU A 22 16.34 12.21 -4.01
N TYR A 23 15.78 11.04 -4.29
CA TYR A 23 15.81 10.40 -5.62
C TYR A 23 14.80 10.96 -6.63
N LEU A 24 13.90 11.85 -6.20
CA LEU A 24 12.91 12.53 -7.04
C LEU A 24 13.30 13.99 -7.31
N ASP A 25 14.52 14.40 -6.97
CA ASP A 25 15.11 15.61 -7.52
C ASP A 25 15.87 15.24 -8.81
N LEU A 26 15.14 15.31 -9.92
CA LEU A 26 15.62 14.94 -11.25
C LEU A 26 16.65 15.93 -11.81
N GLU A 27 16.85 17.09 -11.17
CA GLU A 27 17.77 18.13 -11.67
C GLU A 27 19.09 18.23 -10.89
N THR A 28 19.14 17.95 -9.59
CA THR A 28 20.43 17.97 -8.85
C THR A 28 21.27 16.70 -9.03
N SER A 29 20.69 15.59 -9.51
CA SER A 29 21.39 14.30 -9.66
C SER A 29 22.18 14.15 -10.98
N SER A 30 22.92 15.17 -11.38
CA SER A 30 23.73 15.18 -12.61
C SER A 30 25.04 14.36 -12.53
N SER A 31 25.11 13.27 -11.75
CA SER A 31 26.28 12.35 -11.81
C SER A 31 26.17 10.95 -11.20
N SER A 32 25.02 10.51 -10.68
CA SER A 32 24.91 9.16 -10.09
C SER A 32 24.05 8.26 -10.97
N ARG A 33 24.70 7.49 -11.85
CA ARG A 33 24.02 6.42 -12.60
C ARG A 33 23.35 5.48 -11.59
N VAL A 34 22.03 5.43 -11.59
CA VAL A 34 21.26 4.56 -10.69
C VAL A 34 21.79 3.13 -10.82
N THR A 35 22.17 2.53 -9.69
CA THR A 35 22.74 1.19 -9.67
C THR A 35 21.64 0.14 -9.85
N ASN A 36 21.97 -1.00 -10.46
CA ASN A 36 21.02 -2.13 -10.58
C ASN A 36 20.49 -2.59 -9.21
N SER A 37 21.29 -2.44 -8.14
CA SER A 37 20.87 -2.73 -6.77
C SER A 37 19.73 -1.81 -6.31
N GLN A 38 19.80 -0.50 -6.60
CA GLN A 38 18.73 0.44 -6.29
C GLN A 38 17.45 0.15 -7.09
N ILE A 39 17.58 -0.19 -8.37
CA ILE A 39 16.43 -0.58 -9.21
C ILE A 39 15.78 -1.86 -8.66
N ALA A 40 16.58 -2.89 -8.36
CA ALA A 40 16.09 -4.15 -7.80
C ALA A 40 15.39 -3.95 -6.45
N HIS A 41 15.95 -3.10 -5.58
CA HIS A 41 15.33 -2.73 -4.31
C HIS A 41 13.96 -2.07 -4.52
N ASN A 42 13.89 -1.08 -5.42
CA ASN A 42 12.64 -0.39 -5.71
C ASN A 42 11.57 -1.33 -6.29
N LEU A 43 11.97 -2.22 -7.20
CA LEU A 43 11.07 -3.23 -7.75
C LEU A 43 10.55 -4.18 -6.68
N ALA A 44 11.42 -4.65 -5.77
CA ALA A 44 11.02 -5.51 -4.66
C ALA A 44 10.02 -4.79 -3.74
N VAL A 45 10.28 -3.53 -3.38
CA VAL A 45 9.38 -2.73 -2.54
C VAL A 45 8.01 -2.53 -3.20
N VAL A 46 7.96 -2.23 -4.49
CA VAL A 46 6.70 -2.08 -5.24
C VAL A 46 5.94 -3.40 -5.30
N TYR A 47 6.64 -4.51 -5.57
CA TYR A 47 6.06 -5.84 -5.58
C TYR A 47 5.47 -6.20 -4.21
N ASP A 48 6.22 -6.01 -3.13
CA ASP A 48 5.79 -6.35 -1.77
C ASP A 48 4.57 -5.53 -1.35
N ARG A 49 4.53 -4.23 -1.68
CA ARG A 49 3.36 -3.37 -1.43
C ARG A 49 2.13 -3.83 -2.21
N THR A 50 2.31 -4.15 -3.49
CA THR A 50 1.22 -4.62 -4.35
C THR A 50 0.68 -5.96 -3.86
N ASN A 51 1.56 -6.88 -3.50
CA ASN A 51 1.20 -8.19 -2.94
C ASN A 51 0.48 -8.06 -1.59
N LEU A 52 0.95 -7.18 -0.71
CA LEU A 52 0.27 -6.90 0.56
C LEU A 52 -1.14 -6.34 0.32
N LEU A 53 -1.27 -5.36 -0.59
CA LEU A 53 -2.56 -4.81 -0.99
C LEU A 53 -3.49 -5.90 -1.52
N SER A 54 -3.02 -6.76 -2.44
CA SER A 54 -3.82 -7.86 -2.99
C SER A 54 -4.32 -8.80 -1.89
N ARG A 55 -3.49 -9.14 -0.90
CA ARG A 55 -3.88 -10.00 0.24
C ARG A 55 -4.98 -9.37 1.09
N VAL A 56 -4.85 -8.07 1.39
CA VAL A 56 -5.87 -7.31 2.13
C VAL A 56 -7.17 -7.27 1.34
N LEU A 57 -7.10 -6.92 0.05
CA LEU A 57 -8.28 -6.86 -0.81
C LEU A 57 -9.01 -8.20 -0.88
N ILE A 58 -8.29 -9.32 -1.06
CA ILE A 58 -8.91 -10.66 -1.09
C ILE A 58 -9.66 -10.96 0.22
N LYS A 59 -9.06 -10.62 1.36
CA LYS A 59 -9.71 -10.79 2.66
C LYS A 59 -10.97 -9.93 2.77
N ASP A 60 -10.89 -8.67 2.38
CA ASP A 60 -12.02 -7.74 2.45
C ASP A 60 -13.15 -8.17 1.51
N PHE A 61 -12.82 -8.62 0.30
CA PHE A 61 -13.80 -9.20 -0.63
C PHE A 61 -14.51 -10.41 -0.02
N LYS A 62 -13.77 -11.32 0.61
CA LYS A 62 -14.37 -12.49 1.26
C LYS A 62 -15.34 -12.09 2.37
N LEU A 63 -14.98 -11.13 3.21
CA LEU A 63 -15.85 -10.61 4.27
C LEU A 63 -17.12 -9.96 3.70
N ILE A 64 -16.99 -9.19 2.62
CA ILE A 64 -18.14 -8.58 1.94
C ILE A 64 -19.06 -9.66 1.37
N SER A 65 -18.50 -10.70 0.72
CA SER A 65 -19.30 -11.81 0.19
C SER A 65 -20.04 -12.58 1.29
N GLU A 66 -19.41 -12.79 2.44
CA GLU A 66 -20.07 -13.44 3.59
C GLU A 66 -21.18 -12.57 4.18
N SER A 67 -20.94 -11.27 4.29
CA SER A 67 -21.95 -10.30 4.73
C SER A 67 -23.17 -10.30 3.80
N LEU A 68 -22.96 -10.25 2.48
CA LEU A 68 -24.03 -10.34 1.48
C LEU A 68 -24.82 -11.65 1.60
N ALA A 69 -24.12 -12.79 1.68
CA ALA A 69 -24.77 -14.09 1.85
C ALA A 69 -25.58 -14.18 3.16
N SER A 70 -25.14 -13.49 4.22
CA SER A 70 -25.90 -13.41 5.47
C SER A 70 -27.14 -12.54 5.33
N LEU A 71 -27.01 -11.39 4.64
CA LEU A 71 -28.10 -10.46 4.37
C LEU A 71 -29.18 -11.11 3.50
N ASP A 72 -28.79 -11.83 2.44
CA ASP A 72 -29.72 -12.56 1.57
C ASP A 72 -30.52 -13.61 2.35
N LYS A 73 -29.90 -14.30 3.32
CA LYS A 73 -30.61 -15.24 4.20
C LYS A 73 -31.61 -14.56 5.12
N THR A 74 -31.29 -13.37 5.63
CA THR A 74 -32.21 -12.58 6.46
C THR A 74 -33.30 -11.87 5.65
N ALA A 75 -33.02 -11.47 4.40
CA ALA A 75 -33.95 -10.75 3.54
C ALA A 75 -34.85 -11.69 2.73
N GLY A 76 -34.37 -12.88 2.37
CA GLY A 76 -35.13 -13.95 1.73
C GLY A 76 -35.93 -14.83 2.69
N GLY A 77 -36.01 -14.44 3.97
CA GLY A 77 -36.92 -15.03 4.95
C GLY A 77 -38.35 -14.50 4.79
N ASN A 78 -38.97 -14.84 3.65
CA ASN A 78 -40.42 -14.88 3.41
C ASN A 78 -40.69 -15.90 2.30
#